data_AF-V4XP26-F1
#
_entry.id   AF-V4XP26-F1
#
_cell.length_a   1.000
_cell.length_b   1.000
_cell.length_c   1.000
_cell.angle_alpha   90.00
_cell.angle_beta   90.00
_cell.angle_gamma   90.00
#
_symmetry.space_group_name_H-M   'P 1'
#
loop_
_entity.id
_entity.type
_entity.pdbx_description
1 polymer ?
#
loop_
_entity_poly.entity_id
_entity_poly.type
_entity_poly.pdbx_seq_one_letter_code
_entity_poly.pdbx_strand_id
1 'polypeptide(L)'
;MTTFRLAVRLAGYATVQSATPSPSVRADQRDDAYAESLEYFAEWFAQLWAESLGKEDRGQTPARALGATDQHSQLQLYRAGPRDKLVTLVRPRERDDIGIPETELEGLSYLGGSGLGELLDAEFEATEASLAAEGRPNVRIEIDAVDAEGIGELLYAMEAATVMYGELAGLSTFTQPAVEWGKKAARGLLGGGDFEEADAVADKRTYTIE
;
A
#
# COMPACT_ATOMS: atom_id res chain seq x y z
N MET A 1 -30.68 -5.27 5.96
CA MET A 1 -29.51 -5.34 5.06
C MET A 1 -28.28 -5.20 5.91
N THR A 2 -27.40 -6.20 5.93
CA THR A 2 -26.13 -6.12 6.66
C THR A 2 -25.20 -5.20 5.91
N THR A 3 -24.82 -4.07 6.50
CA THR A 3 -23.87 -3.14 5.89
C THR A 3 -22.52 -3.84 5.75
N PHE A 4 -22.17 -4.26 4.54
CA PHE A 4 -20.83 -4.73 4.21
C PHE A 4 -19.87 -3.55 4.37
N ARG A 5 -19.29 -3.39 5.56
CA ARG A 5 -18.11 -2.56 5.79
C ARG A 5 -16.89 -3.29 5.26
N LEU A 6 -16.86 -3.47 3.93
CA LEU A 6 -15.70 -3.98 3.22
C LEU A 6 -14.64 -2.88 3.26
N ALA A 7 -13.61 -3.04 4.08
CA ALA A 7 -12.39 -2.26 3.95
C ALA A 7 -11.46 -3.00 2.99
N VAL A 8 -11.22 -2.40 1.81
CA VAL A 8 -10.14 -2.83 0.93
C VAL A 8 -8.85 -2.27 1.51
N ARG A 9 -7.91 -3.17 1.80
CA ARG A 9 -6.58 -2.87 2.33
C ARG A 9 -5.59 -3.49 1.37
N LEU A 10 -5.26 -2.75 0.31
CA LEU A 10 -4.38 -3.23 -0.75
C LEU A 10 -2.98 -3.43 -0.18
N ALA A 11 -2.75 -4.60 0.41
CA ALA A 11 -1.43 -5.18 0.48
C ALA A 11 -1.03 -5.52 -0.96
N GLY A 12 -0.59 -4.47 -1.66
CA GLY A 12 0.30 -4.53 -2.79
C GLY A 12 1.52 -5.36 -2.47
N TYR A 13 2.35 -5.56 -3.47
CA TYR A 13 3.63 -4.88 -3.38
C TYR A 13 3.50 -3.35 -3.36
N ALA A 14 4.28 -2.74 -2.44
CA ALA A 14 4.38 -1.35 -1.96
C ALA A 14 3.74 -1.01 -0.57
N THR A 15 4.58 -0.53 0.39
CA THR A 15 4.74 -0.69 1.89
C THR A 15 3.66 -0.27 2.90
N VAL A 16 3.33 -1.04 3.96
CA VAL A 16 2.55 -0.47 5.11
C VAL A 16 3.48 0.30 6.05
N GLN A 17 3.00 1.36 6.72
CA GLN A 17 3.90 2.19 7.53
C GLN A 17 3.71 2.18 9.04
N SER A 18 4.77 1.72 9.73
CA SER A 18 5.39 2.34 10.91
C SER A 18 6.75 1.65 11.23
N ALA A 19 7.90 2.32 11.40
CA ALA A 19 8.29 3.73 11.18
C ALA A 19 9.85 3.89 11.18
N THR A 20 10.33 5.08 10.84
CA THR A 20 11.70 5.64 10.99
C THR A 20 12.92 4.99 10.26
N PRO A 21 13.63 5.72 9.39
CA PRO A 21 14.92 5.31 8.82
C PRO A 21 16.14 5.78 9.64
N SER A 22 17.26 5.06 9.52
CA SER A 22 18.60 5.44 10.00
C SER A 22 19.53 5.73 8.81
N PRO A 23 20.38 6.78 8.83
CA PRO A 23 21.13 7.19 7.65
C PRO A 23 22.56 6.63 7.59
N SER A 24 22.81 5.56 6.80
CA SER A 24 24.11 5.33 6.12
C SER A 24 24.19 4.05 5.26
N VAL A 25 23.79 4.09 3.98
CA VAL A 25 24.31 3.19 2.92
C VAL A 25 24.50 4.00 1.62
N ARG A 26 25.48 3.64 0.79
CA ARG A 26 25.79 4.34 -0.49
C ARG A 26 24.88 3.87 -1.62
N ALA A 27 24.53 4.78 -2.52
CA ALA A 27 23.52 4.58 -3.57
C ALA A 27 24.10 4.04 -4.90
N ASP A 28 24.72 2.86 -4.89
CA ASP A 28 25.32 2.23 -6.10
C ASP A 28 25.00 0.72 -6.27
N GLN A 29 24.15 0.17 -5.39
CA GLN A 29 23.46 -1.11 -5.61
C GLN A 29 22.02 -0.93 -5.16
N ARG A 30 21.07 -1.14 -6.07
CA ARG A 30 19.69 -1.47 -5.72
C ARG A 30 19.54 -2.96 -5.92
N ASP A 31 19.56 -3.70 -4.82
CA ASP A 31 19.17 -5.09 -4.81
C ASP A 31 17.63 -5.09 -4.78
N ASP A 32 16.98 -5.10 -5.95
CA ASP A 32 15.52 -4.95 -6.09
C ASP A 32 14.77 -6.18 -5.53
N ALA A 33 14.53 -6.18 -4.22
CA ALA A 33 13.69 -7.17 -3.55
C ALA A 33 12.25 -7.07 -4.08
N TYR A 34 11.85 -8.07 -4.87
CA TYR A 34 10.60 -8.16 -5.66
C TYR A 34 10.41 -7.08 -6.72
N ALA A 35 10.31 -5.81 -6.29
CA ALA A 35 10.25 -4.58 -7.07
C ALA A 35 10.12 -3.40 -6.08
N GLU A 36 11.19 -3.00 -5.39
CA GLU A 36 11.17 -1.84 -4.49
C GLU A 36 10.76 -0.55 -5.22
N SER A 37 11.06 -0.50 -6.52
CA SER A 37 10.59 0.50 -7.49
C SER A 37 9.07 0.76 -7.48
N LEU A 38 8.23 -0.23 -7.09
CA LEU A 38 6.78 -0.04 -6.96
C LEU A 38 6.36 0.70 -5.67
N GLU A 39 7.26 0.98 -4.71
CA GLU A 39 6.88 1.59 -3.42
C GLU A 39 6.04 2.87 -3.59
N TYR A 40 6.48 3.76 -4.47
CA TYR A 40 5.81 5.02 -4.80
C TYR A 40 4.42 4.83 -5.45
N PHE A 41 4.20 3.70 -6.15
CA PHE A 41 2.90 3.41 -6.74
C PHE A 41 1.82 3.18 -5.67
N ALA A 42 2.09 2.46 -4.57
CA ALA A 42 1.06 2.37 -3.51
C ALA A 42 0.97 3.62 -2.64
N GLU A 43 2.00 4.47 -2.57
CA GLU A 43 1.85 5.80 -1.97
C GLU A 43 0.83 6.63 -2.76
N TRP A 44 1.03 6.71 -4.08
CA TRP A 44 0.11 7.35 -5.03
C TRP A 44 -1.29 6.73 -4.95
N PHE A 45 -1.39 5.40 -4.99
CA PHE A 45 -2.69 4.72 -4.95
C PHE A 45 -3.40 4.92 -3.61
N ALA A 46 -2.68 4.95 -2.49
CA ALA A 46 -3.27 5.24 -1.20
C ALA A 46 -3.85 6.66 -1.15
N GLN A 47 -3.19 7.64 -1.76
CA GLN A 47 -3.77 8.98 -1.89
C GLN A 47 -5.03 8.96 -2.77
N LEU A 48 -4.93 8.36 -3.97
CA LEU A 48 -6.04 8.24 -4.92
C LEU A 48 -7.29 7.63 -4.25
N TRP A 49 -7.16 6.45 -3.64
CA TRP A 49 -8.29 5.74 -3.03
C TRP A 49 -8.85 6.48 -1.80
N ALA A 50 -7.98 7.02 -0.93
CA ALA A 50 -8.41 7.72 0.27
C ALA A 50 -9.14 9.03 -0.03
N GLU A 51 -8.55 9.92 -0.85
CA GLU A 51 -9.18 11.22 -1.15
C GLU A 51 -10.43 11.05 -2.03
N SER A 52 -10.41 10.12 -3.00
CA SER A 52 -11.57 9.89 -3.85
C SER A 52 -12.76 9.26 -3.13
N LEU A 53 -12.54 8.34 -2.19
CA LEU A 53 -13.61 7.50 -1.63
C LEU A 53 -13.85 7.67 -0.12
N GLY A 54 -12.96 8.35 0.61
CA GLY A 54 -13.10 8.69 2.03
C GLY A 54 -14.08 9.85 2.27
N LYS A 55 -15.37 9.61 2.07
CA LYS A 55 -16.44 10.63 2.12
C LYS A 55 -17.67 10.11 2.85
N GLU A 56 -18.45 11.03 3.45
CA GLU A 56 -19.78 10.73 4.02
C GLU A 56 -19.79 9.58 5.05
N ASP A 57 -18.80 9.53 5.95
CA ASP A 57 -18.56 8.44 6.92
C ASP A 57 -18.37 7.05 6.27
N ARG A 58 -18.04 7.02 4.98
CA ARG A 58 -17.75 5.85 4.16
C ARG A 58 -16.33 5.97 3.58
N GLY A 59 -15.94 4.93 2.87
CA GLY A 59 -14.60 4.76 2.32
C GLY A 59 -13.91 3.56 2.93
N GLN A 60 -12.65 3.38 2.54
CA GLN A 60 -11.84 2.22 2.87
C GLN A 60 -10.44 2.74 3.13
N THR A 61 -9.85 2.44 4.28
CA THR A 61 -8.49 2.88 4.60
C THR A 61 -7.51 2.12 3.70
N PRO A 62 -6.90 2.77 2.69
CA PRO A 62 -5.92 2.10 1.86
C PRO A 62 -4.70 1.77 2.70
N ALA A 63 -4.16 0.58 2.48
CA ALA A 63 -3.17 0.00 3.36
C ALA A 63 -2.37 -1.06 2.61
N ARG A 64 -1.44 -0.61 1.77
CA ARG A 64 -0.02 -0.63 2.09
C ARG A 64 0.58 -2.03 2.38
N ALA A 65 1.51 -2.65 1.62
CA ALA A 65 2.43 -3.71 2.07
C ALA A 65 3.60 -3.93 1.09
N LEU A 66 4.84 -4.19 1.54
CA LEU A 66 5.97 -4.57 0.66
C LEU A 66 6.41 -6.00 0.92
N GLY A 67 6.22 -6.91 -0.03
CA GLY A 67 6.80 -8.24 0.07
C GLY A 67 8.29 -8.27 -0.32
N ALA A 68 9.09 -9.21 0.19
CA ALA A 68 8.75 -10.12 1.28
C ALA A 68 8.95 -9.51 2.67
N THR A 69 9.51 -8.31 2.77
CA THR A 69 9.82 -7.63 4.04
C THR A 69 8.63 -7.62 5.01
N ASP A 70 7.43 -7.26 4.55
CA ASP A 70 6.20 -7.24 5.36
C ASP A 70 5.54 -8.62 5.53
N GLN A 71 6.03 -9.69 4.91
CA GLN A 71 5.65 -11.06 5.31
C GLN A 71 6.09 -11.33 6.76
N HIS A 72 7.23 -10.74 7.18
CA HIS A 72 7.74 -10.82 8.55
C HIS A 72 7.11 -9.81 9.52
N SER A 73 6.24 -8.89 9.05
CA SER A 73 5.64 -7.83 9.87
C SER A 73 4.10 -7.90 9.91
N GLN A 74 3.43 -7.94 8.75
CA GLN A 74 1.97 -7.81 8.63
C GLN A 74 1.23 -9.11 8.34
N LEU A 75 1.88 -10.11 7.71
CA LEU A 75 1.17 -11.30 7.23
C LEU A 75 0.42 -12.04 8.34
N GLN A 76 0.96 -12.07 9.56
CA GLN A 76 0.25 -12.59 10.74
C GLN A 76 -1.10 -11.89 10.99
N LEU A 77 -1.14 -10.55 10.88
CA LEU A 77 -2.36 -9.75 11.03
C LEU A 77 -3.33 -9.95 9.85
N TYR A 78 -2.81 -10.11 8.64
CA TYR A 78 -3.64 -10.31 7.44
C TYR A 78 -4.27 -11.71 7.42
N ARG A 79 -3.47 -12.73 7.77
CA ARG A 79 -3.86 -14.14 7.79
C ARG A 79 -4.74 -14.52 8.99
N ALA A 80 -4.38 -14.09 10.21
CA ALA A 80 -5.03 -14.53 11.45
C ALA A 80 -5.86 -13.43 12.15
N GLY A 81 -5.67 -12.15 11.83
CA GLY A 81 -6.37 -11.03 12.46
C GLY A 81 -7.82 -10.84 12.02
N PRO A 82 -8.43 -9.66 12.29
CA PRO A 82 -9.80 -9.34 11.87
C PRO A 82 -10.04 -9.52 10.37
N ARG A 83 -11.27 -9.89 9.99
CA ARG A 83 -11.71 -10.09 8.59
C ARG A 83 -12.21 -8.77 7.97
N ASP A 84 -11.32 -7.78 7.97
CA ASP A 84 -11.57 -6.38 7.56
C ASP A 84 -10.61 -5.92 6.45
N LYS A 85 -10.21 -6.84 5.55
CA LYS A 85 -9.19 -6.62 4.51
C LYS A 85 -9.53 -7.38 3.24
N LEU A 86 -9.54 -6.67 2.10
CA LEU A 86 -9.26 -7.24 0.77
C LEU A 86 -7.84 -6.85 0.39
N VAL A 87 -6.99 -7.86 0.14
CA VAL A 87 -5.57 -7.71 -0.25
C VAL A 87 -5.47 -7.66 -1.78
N THR A 88 -4.59 -6.80 -2.34
CA THR A 88 -4.42 -6.70 -3.80
C THR A 88 -2.93 -6.78 -4.13
N LEU A 89 -2.43 -7.97 -4.43
CA LEU A 89 -1.02 -8.23 -4.71
C LEU A 89 -0.69 -7.76 -6.14
N VAL A 90 0.40 -7.00 -6.30
CA VAL A 90 0.89 -6.52 -7.60
C VAL A 90 2.29 -7.10 -7.86
N ARG A 91 2.59 -7.59 -9.06
CA ARG A 91 3.96 -8.00 -9.44
C ARG A 91 4.29 -7.72 -10.90
N PRO A 92 5.55 -7.45 -11.25
CA PRO A 92 6.01 -7.60 -12.63
C PRO A 92 6.19 -9.08 -12.98
N ARG A 93 6.06 -9.42 -14.26
CA ARG A 93 6.44 -10.74 -14.79
C ARG A 93 7.92 -10.79 -15.15
N GLU A 94 8.43 -9.72 -15.73
CA GLU A 94 9.81 -9.54 -16.17
C GLU A 94 10.54 -8.60 -15.22
N ARG A 95 11.74 -9.01 -14.81
CA ARG A 95 12.68 -8.23 -13.99
C ARG A 95 14.10 -8.75 -14.21
N ASP A 96 15.10 -7.92 -13.92
CA ASP A 96 16.48 -8.40 -13.86
C ASP A 96 16.63 -9.42 -12.71
N ASP A 97 17.37 -10.50 -12.97
CA ASP A 97 17.57 -11.58 -12.01
C ASP A 97 19.04 -11.70 -11.59
N ILE A 98 19.24 -12.01 -10.31
CA ILE A 98 20.55 -12.17 -9.68
C ILE A 98 20.67 -13.63 -9.25
N GLY A 99 21.50 -14.39 -9.94
CA GLY A 99 21.73 -15.80 -9.61
C GLY A 99 22.32 -15.97 -8.21
N ILE A 100 21.69 -16.83 -7.41
CA ILE A 100 22.16 -17.19 -6.08
C ILE A 100 23.34 -18.17 -6.22
N PRO A 101 24.51 -17.88 -5.63
CA PRO A 101 25.68 -18.75 -5.74
C PRO A 101 25.42 -20.16 -5.21
N GLU A 102 25.97 -21.16 -5.92
CA GLU A 102 25.97 -22.56 -5.48
C GLU A 102 26.52 -22.71 -4.06
N THR A 103 25.83 -23.51 -3.23
CA THR A 103 26.16 -23.64 -1.81
C THR A 103 25.80 -25.01 -1.24
N GLU A 104 26.78 -25.62 -0.56
CA GLU A 104 26.64 -26.88 0.18
C GLU A 104 26.21 -26.65 1.64
N LEU A 105 25.81 -25.43 2.01
CA LEU A 105 25.36 -25.12 3.36
C LEU A 105 24.01 -25.79 3.65
N GLU A 106 23.99 -26.65 4.66
CA GLU A 106 22.80 -27.37 5.11
C GLU A 106 21.66 -26.38 5.44
N GLY A 107 20.50 -26.59 4.83
CA GLY A 107 19.33 -25.71 4.95
C GLY A 107 19.30 -24.53 3.97
N LEU A 108 20.36 -24.27 3.19
CA LEU A 108 20.38 -23.26 2.12
C LEU A 108 20.65 -23.84 0.73
N SER A 109 21.08 -25.09 0.62
CA SER A 109 21.42 -25.73 -0.66
C SER A 109 20.29 -25.79 -1.69
N TYR A 110 19.03 -25.68 -1.27
CA TYR A 110 17.88 -25.59 -2.19
C TYR A 110 17.78 -24.25 -2.94
N LEU A 111 18.53 -23.23 -2.51
CA LEU A 111 18.69 -21.94 -3.17
C LEU A 111 19.94 -21.89 -4.08
N GLY A 112 20.82 -22.89 -4.00
CA GLY A 112 22.02 -22.94 -4.83
C GLY A 112 21.67 -23.03 -6.31
N GLY A 113 22.21 -22.13 -7.13
CA GLY A 113 22.01 -22.13 -8.58
C GLY A 113 20.65 -21.63 -9.06
N SER A 114 19.73 -21.24 -8.17
CA SER A 114 18.45 -20.61 -8.51
C SER A 114 18.57 -19.10 -8.70
N GLY A 115 17.58 -18.49 -9.33
CA GLY A 115 17.44 -17.03 -9.39
C GLY A 115 16.95 -16.44 -8.07
N LEU A 116 17.38 -15.21 -7.76
CA LEU A 116 16.71 -14.43 -6.71
C LEU A 116 15.26 -14.16 -7.12
N GLY A 117 15.02 -13.82 -8.39
CA GLY A 117 13.68 -13.69 -8.97
C GLY A 117 12.80 -14.93 -8.76
N GLU A 118 13.37 -16.13 -8.88
CA GLU A 118 12.65 -17.40 -8.65
C GLU A 118 12.27 -17.58 -7.18
N LEU A 119 13.17 -17.24 -6.25
CA LEU A 119 12.87 -17.24 -4.81
C LEU A 119 11.72 -16.28 -4.50
N LEU A 120 11.81 -15.04 -4.98
CA LEU A 120 10.80 -14.01 -4.77
C LEU A 120 9.45 -14.48 -5.34
N ASP A 121 9.42 -15.02 -6.56
CA ASP A 121 8.20 -15.56 -7.15
C ASP A 121 7.59 -16.72 -6.33
N ALA A 122 8.41 -17.58 -5.72
CA ALA A 122 7.93 -18.64 -4.85
C ALA A 122 7.23 -18.11 -3.58
N GLU A 123 7.76 -17.08 -2.92
CA GLU A 123 7.12 -16.50 -1.72
C GLU A 123 5.97 -15.53 -2.05
N PHE A 124 5.87 -15.01 -3.29
CA PHE A 124 4.63 -14.41 -3.81
C PHE A 124 3.49 -15.43 -3.80
N GLU A 125 3.70 -16.55 -4.49
CA GLU A 125 2.69 -17.62 -4.65
C GLU A 125 2.33 -18.21 -3.28
N ALA A 126 3.32 -18.44 -2.41
CA ALA A 126 3.09 -18.90 -1.05
C ALA A 126 2.26 -17.89 -0.22
N THR A 127 2.51 -16.59 -0.36
CA THR A 127 1.74 -15.54 0.34
C THR A 127 0.29 -15.51 -0.13
N GLU A 128 0.03 -15.50 -1.44
CA GLU A 128 -1.33 -15.53 -2.01
C GLU A 128 -2.08 -16.79 -1.56
N ALA A 129 -1.46 -17.97 -1.73
CA ALA A 129 -2.05 -19.24 -1.31
C ALA A 129 -2.33 -19.28 0.20
N SER A 130 -1.47 -18.66 1.03
CA SER A 130 -1.68 -18.58 2.49
C SER A 130 -2.91 -17.75 2.88
N LEU A 131 -3.22 -16.71 2.11
CA LEU A 131 -4.40 -15.86 2.31
C LEU A 131 -5.65 -16.59 1.81
N ALA A 132 -5.59 -17.20 0.62
CA ALA A 132 -6.69 -17.98 0.05
C ALA A 132 -7.10 -19.16 0.95
N ALA A 133 -6.13 -19.89 1.53
CA ALA A 133 -6.36 -21.02 2.43
C ALA A 133 -7.14 -20.66 3.70
N GLU A 134 -7.01 -19.43 4.21
CA GLU A 134 -7.78 -18.92 5.37
C GLU A 134 -9.09 -18.22 4.98
N GLY A 135 -9.45 -18.25 3.69
CA GLY A 135 -10.59 -17.52 3.15
C GLY A 135 -10.44 -15.99 3.24
N ARG A 136 -9.20 -15.48 3.21
CA ARG A 136 -8.93 -14.03 3.14
C ARG A 136 -9.07 -13.58 1.69
N PRO A 137 -9.99 -12.64 1.39
CA PRO A 137 -10.18 -12.21 0.02
C PRO A 137 -8.92 -11.49 -0.46
N ASN A 138 -8.44 -11.88 -1.63
CA ASN A 138 -7.28 -11.30 -2.27
C ASN A 138 -7.50 -11.22 -3.80
N VAL A 139 -6.76 -10.34 -4.45
CA VAL A 139 -6.73 -10.13 -5.90
C VAL A 139 -5.28 -10.06 -6.35
N ARG A 140 -4.97 -10.67 -7.51
CA ARG A 140 -3.69 -10.55 -8.19
C ARG A 140 -3.78 -9.52 -9.32
N ILE A 141 -2.76 -8.67 -9.44
CA ILE A 141 -2.51 -7.81 -10.60
C ILE A 141 -1.08 -8.13 -11.07
N GLU A 142 -0.93 -8.34 -12.37
CA GLU A 142 0.37 -8.56 -13.00
C GLU A 142 0.56 -7.49 -14.09
N ILE A 143 1.73 -6.85 -14.08
CA ILE A 143 2.24 -6.03 -15.19
C ILE A 143 3.35 -6.81 -15.87
N ASP A 144 3.62 -6.56 -17.15
CA ASP A 144 4.69 -7.29 -17.83
C ASP A 144 6.07 -6.88 -17.28
N ALA A 145 6.40 -5.59 -17.24
CA ALA A 145 7.63 -5.06 -16.64
C ALA A 145 7.40 -3.79 -15.79
N VAL A 146 8.37 -3.42 -14.95
CA VAL A 146 8.39 -2.11 -14.26
C VAL A 146 9.01 -1.05 -15.17
N ASP A 147 8.30 -0.68 -16.22
CA ASP A 147 8.69 0.35 -17.17
C ASP A 147 7.57 1.39 -17.39
N ALA A 148 7.75 2.29 -18.36
CA ALA A 148 6.79 3.36 -18.64
C ALA A 148 5.44 2.85 -19.19
N GLU A 149 5.42 1.68 -19.83
CA GLU A 149 4.21 1.08 -20.41
C GLU A 149 3.44 0.33 -19.32
N GLY A 150 4.09 -0.60 -18.61
CA GLY A 150 3.48 -1.37 -17.52
C GLY A 150 2.99 -0.50 -16.35
N ILE A 151 3.74 0.55 -15.99
CA ILE A 151 3.27 1.53 -15.01
C ILE A 151 2.12 2.39 -15.56
N GLY A 152 2.16 2.78 -16.84
CA GLY A 152 1.09 3.53 -17.48
C GLY A 152 -0.26 2.79 -17.46
N GLU A 153 -0.24 1.50 -17.82
CA GLU A 153 -1.41 0.62 -17.75
C GLU A 153 -1.94 0.48 -16.33
N LEU A 154 -1.04 0.23 -15.36
CA LEU A 154 -1.39 0.06 -13.95
C LEU A 154 -2.03 1.33 -13.35
N LEU A 155 -1.46 2.51 -13.60
CA LEU A 155 -2.01 3.79 -13.17
C LEU A 155 -3.43 3.99 -13.74
N TYR A 156 -3.60 3.82 -15.05
CA TYR A 156 -4.90 4.00 -15.70
C TYR A 156 -5.97 3.01 -15.21
N ALA A 157 -5.59 1.74 -15.01
CA ALA A 157 -6.48 0.72 -14.48
C ALA A 157 -6.96 1.06 -13.06
N MET A 158 -6.07 1.58 -12.21
CA MET A 158 -6.40 1.98 -10.84
C MET A 158 -7.23 3.28 -10.78
N GLU A 159 -6.98 4.25 -11.66
CA GLU A 159 -7.85 5.43 -11.83
C GLU A 159 -9.27 5.01 -12.25
N ALA A 160 -9.38 4.19 -13.29
CA ALA A 160 -10.67 3.69 -13.77
C ALA A 160 -11.42 2.88 -12.68
N ALA A 161 -10.71 2.01 -11.94
CA ALA A 161 -11.27 1.26 -10.83
C ALA A 161 -11.79 2.18 -9.70
N THR A 162 -11.07 3.25 -9.39
CA THR A 162 -11.47 4.24 -8.37
C THR A 162 -12.73 4.99 -8.79
N VAL A 163 -12.82 5.42 -10.05
CA VAL A 163 -14.01 6.08 -10.59
C VAL A 163 -15.21 5.13 -10.61
N MET A 164 -15.05 3.91 -11.12
CA MET A 164 -16.11 2.90 -11.15
C MET A 164 -16.61 2.55 -9.74
N TYR A 165 -15.72 2.40 -8.77
CA TYR A 165 -16.11 2.17 -7.38
C TYR A 165 -16.86 3.36 -6.80
N GLY A 166 -16.41 4.59 -7.06
CA GLY A 166 -17.08 5.83 -6.62
C GLY A 166 -18.52 5.91 -7.13
N GLU A 167 -18.74 5.67 -8.43
CA GLU A 167 -20.07 5.62 -9.04
C GLU A 167 -20.95 4.50 -8.45
N LEU A 168 -20.42 3.27 -8.31
CA LEU A 168 -21.13 2.14 -7.69
C LEU A 168 -21.46 2.40 -6.21
N ALA A 169 -20.63 3.18 -5.51
CA ALA A 169 -20.85 3.61 -4.15
C ALA A 169 -21.80 4.82 -4.05
N GLY A 170 -22.08 5.54 -5.14
CA GLY A 170 -22.79 6.81 -5.13
C GLY A 170 -22.03 7.92 -4.40
N LEU A 171 -20.70 8.00 -4.61
CA LEU A 171 -19.81 8.99 -4.00
C LEU A 171 -19.25 9.95 -5.07
N SER A 172 -19.08 11.23 -4.70
CA SER A 172 -18.40 12.21 -5.56
C SER A 172 -16.88 11.98 -5.59
N THR A 173 -16.39 11.21 -6.57
CA THR A 173 -14.98 10.80 -6.67
C THR A 173 -13.99 11.98 -6.75
N PHE A 174 -14.36 13.06 -7.45
CA PHE A 174 -13.44 14.15 -7.86
C PHE A 174 -13.43 15.39 -6.94
N THR A 175 -13.81 15.24 -5.67
CA THR A 175 -13.82 16.36 -4.70
C THR A 175 -13.11 15.98 -3.39
N GLN A 176 -12.65 16.96 -2.61
CA GLN A 176 -11.94 16.74 -1.35
C GLN A 176 -12.31 17.79 -0.26
N PRO A 177 -13.61 18.04 0.02
CA PRO A 177 -14.04 19.20 0.81
C PRO A 177 -13.46 19.25 2.24
N ALA A 178 -13.15 18.09 2.84
CA ALA A 178 -12.66 18.01 4.21
C ALA A 178 -11.27 18.63 4.43
N VAL A 179 -10.39 18.66 3.41
CA VAL A 179 -9.02 19.16 3.57
C VAL A 179 -8.97 20.69 3.74
N GLU A 180 -10.01 21.41 3.32
CA GLU A 180 -10.08 22.87 3.42
C GLU A 180 -10.15 23.37 4.86
N TRP A 181 -10.71 22.58 5.79
CA TRP A 181 -10.75 22.94 7.22
C TRP A 181 -9.34 23.15 7.78
N GLY A 182 -8.43 22.20 7.51
CA GLY A 182 -7.04 22.28 7.98
C GLY A 182 -6.25 23.43 7.33
N LYS A 183 -6.52 23.73 6.05
CA LYS A 183 -5.91 24.86 5.34
C LYS A 183 -6.30 26.21 5.96
N LYS A 184 -7.59 26.39 6.28
CA LYS A 184 -8.09 27.60 6.94
C LYS A 184 -7.54 27.76 8.35
N ALA A 185 -7.58 26.68 9.16
CA ALA A 185 -7.01 26.68 10.51
C ALA A 185 -5.53 27.10 10.49
N ALA A 186 -4.71 26.46 9.64
CA ALA A 186 -3.30 26.80 9.48
C ALA A 186 -3.09 28.25 9.02
N ARG A 187 -3.91 28.74 8.09
CA ARG A 187 -3.84 30.14 7.60
C ARG A 187 -4.16 31.16 8.70
N GLY A 188 -5.17 30.91 9.54
CA GLY A 188 -5.50 31.80 10.66
C GLY A 188 -4.40 31.83 11.72
N LEU A 189 -3.85 30.67 12.09
CA LEU A 189 -2.71 30.58 13.02
C LEU A 189 -1.45 31.34 12.53
N LEU A 190 -1.28 31.46 11.21
CA LEU A 190 -0.19 32.22 10.58
C LEU A 190 -0.53 33.71 10.35
N GLY A 191 -1.63 34.21 10.92
CA GLY A 191 -2.06 35.62 10.82
C GLY A 191 -2.64 35.99 9.45
N GLY A 192 -3.07 35.02 8.64
CA GLY A 192 -3.56 35.20 7.27
C GLY A 192 -5.03 35.64 7.13
N GLY A 193 -5.66 36.07 8.24
CA GLY A 193 -7.07 36.46 8.38
C GLY A 193 -7.74 35.79 9.59
N ASP A 194 -8.96 36.20 9.92
CA ASP A 194 -9.79 35.60 10.96
C ASP A 194 -10.53 34.36 10.39
N PHE A 195 -10.44 33.22 11.08
CA PHE A 195 -11.05 31.94 10.67
C PHE A 195 -11.57 31.19 11.90
N GLU A 196 -12.85 30.78 11.90
CA GLU A 196 -13.43 29.96 12.97
C GLU A 196 -12.66 28.64 13.17
N GLU A 197 -12.10 28.09 12.09
CA GLU A 197 -11.28 26.88 12.14
C GLU A 197 -9.94 27.08 12.89
N ALA A 198 -9.44 28.32 13.01
CA ALA A 198 -8.24 28.64 13.76
C ALA A 198 -8.53 28.79 15.26
N ASP A 199 -9.66 29.41 15.63
CA ASP A 199 -10.12 29.51 17.03
C ASP A 199 -10.31 28.11 17.64
N ALA A 200 -10.91 27.19 16.88
CA ALA A 200 -11.10 25.80 17.27
C ALA A 200 -9.77 25.03 17.59
N VAL A 201 -8.60 25.53 17.17
CA VAL A 201 -7.31 24.94 17.51
C VAL A 201 -6.91 25.24 18.97
N ALA A 202 -7.35 26.37 19.52
CA ALA A 202 -7.11 26.73 20.92
C ALA A 202 -8.03 25.94 21.87
N ASP A 203 -9.29 25.74 21.47
CA ASP A 203 -10.32 25.07 22.29
C ASP A 203 -10.24 23.53 22.29
N LYS A 204 -9.34 22.95 21.50
CA LYS A 204 -9.25 21.49 21.34
C LYS A 204 -8.85 20.79 22.64
N ARG A 205 -9.49 19.64 22.91
CA ARG A 205 -9.07 18.75 23.99
C ARG A 205 -7.69 18.17 23.68
N THR A 206 -6.74 18.37 24.59
CA THR A 206 -5.36 17.90 24.45
C THR A 206 -5.07 16.79 25.45
N TYR A 207 -4.36 15.76 25.00
CA TYR A 207 -3.79 14.70 25.83
C TYR A 207 -2.28 14.66 25.56
N THR A 208 -1.48 14.94 26.58
CA THR A 208 -0.01 14.97 26.48
C THR A 208 0.57 13.79 27.25
N ILE A 209 1.59 13.14 26.68
CA ILE A 209 2.45 12.19 27.39
C ILE A 209 3.78 12.92 27.59
N GLU A 210 4.22 13.00 28.84
CA GLU A 210 5.51 13.60 29.27
C GLU A 210 6.50 12.49 29.66
#